data_AF-A0A7I7WWX1-F1
#
_entry.id   AF-A0A7I7WWX1-F1
#
_cell.length_a   1.000
_cell.length_b   1.000
_cell.length_c   1.000
_cell.angle_alpha   90.00
_cell.angle_beta   90.00
_cell.angle_gamma   90.00
#
_symmetry.space_group_name_H-M   'P 1'
#
loop_
_entity.id
_entity.type
_entity.pdbx_description
1 polymer ?
#
loop_
_entity_poly.entity_id
_entity_poly.type
_entity_poly.pdbx_seq_one_letter_code
_entity_poly.pdbx_strand_id
1 'polypeptide(L)'
;MTATNKPAVSVGSGVAGPSAQTLEEVIALTRRLRMPYLRKAALDVVPTARAQRWDPAEVLRVLLAEEITGRDEATLRIRRARELPGGQDLRRLGREPLLHSRTHPTSPTWHGVGRPA
;
A
#
# COMPACT_ATOMS: atom_id res chain seq x y z
N MET A 1 49.87 4.60 -27.97
CA MET A 1 48.81 5.35 -28.66
C MET A 1 47.76 4.36 -29.13
N THR A 2 46.66 4.17 -28.39
CA THR A 2 45.44 3.50 -28.87
C THR A 2 44.32 3.83 -27.89
N ALA A 3 43.45 4.76 -28.26
CA ALA A 3 42.24 5.08 -27.52
C ALA A 3 41.08 4.26 -28.11
N THR A 4 40.51 3.36 -27.30
CA THR A 4 39.26 2.66 -27.63
C THR A 4 38.09 3.61 -27.39
N ASN A 5 37.41 4.00 -28.45
CA ASN A 5 36.22 4.84 -28.43
C ASN A 5 35.00 4.02 -27.97
N LYS A 6 34.37 4.41 -26.86
CA LYS A 6 33.14 3.82 -26.32
C LYS A 6 31.96 4.62 -26.87
N PRO A 7 30.96 4.01 -27.55
CA PRO A 7 29.87 4.78 -28.14
C PRO A 7 29.05 5.44 -27.03
N ALA A 8 29.06 6.77 -27.01
CA ALA A 8 28.22 7.58 -26.14
C ALA A 8 26.77 7.41 -26.59
N VAL A 9 25.93 6.85 -25.72
CA VAL A 9 24.48 6.98 -25.83
C VAL A 9 24.16 8.47 -25.66
N SER A 10 23.89 9.16 -26.77
CA SER A 10 23.37 10.52 -26.75
C SER A 10 21.89 10.44 -26.40
N VAL A 11 21.58 10.56 -25.11
CA VAL A 11 20.24 10.92 -24.68
C VAL A 11 20.10 12.42 -24.95
N GLY A 12 19.08 12.77 -25.73
CA GLY A 12 18.88 14.05 -26.40
C GLY A 12 19.31 15.30 -25.63
N SER A 13 20.07 16.12 -26.33
CA SER A 13 20.34 17.52 -26.01
C SER A 13 19.04 18.32 -26.04
N GLY A 14 18.51 18.66 -24.88
CA GLY A 14 17.58 19.77 -24.67
C GLY A 14 18.20 20.71 -23.63
N VAL A 15 18.68 21.86 -24.08
CA VAL A 15 19.31 22.89 -23.25
C VAL A 15 18.34 23.34 -22.18
N ALA A 16 18.73 23.20 -20.92
CA ALA A 16 18.30 24.12 -19.88
C ALA A 16 19.55 24.65 -19.18
N GLY A 17 19.52 25.91 -18.76
CA GLY A 17 20.40 26.38 -17.69
C GLY A 17 19.83 25.80 -16.39
N PRO A 18 20.22 24.59 -15.95
CA PRO A 18 19.21 23.52 -15.94
C PRO A 18 18.73 23.06 -14.58
N SER A 19 19.48 23.30 -13.50
CA SER A 19 19.39 22.38 -12.35
C SER A 19 18.11 22.43 -11.52
N ALA A 20 17.52 23.62 -11.35
CA ALA A 20 16.25 23.74 -10.62
C ALA A 20 15.08 23.24 -11.47
N GLN A 21 15.14 23.49 -12.78
CA GLN A 21 14.18 22.99 -13.76
C GLN A 21 14.25 21.46 -13.86
N THR A 22 15.45 20.88 -13.87
CA THR A 22 15.66 19.42 -13.84
C THR A 22 15.07 18.79 -12.56
N LEU A 23 15.20 19.43 -11.39
CA LEU A 23 14.58 18.93 -10.17
C LEU A 23 13.05 18.97 -10.25
N GLU A 24 12.47 20.06 -10.74
CA GLU A 24 11.02 20.17 -10.98
C GLU A 24 10.50 19.12 -11.98
N GLU A 25 11.23 18.87 -13.07
CA GLU A 25 10.92 17.83 -14.05
C GLU A 25 10.95 16.43 -13.42
N VAL A 26 11.98 16.13 -12.61
CA VAL A 26 12.07 14.88 -11.85
C VAL A 26 10.88 14.74 -10.90
N ILE A 27 10.49 15.81 -10.21
CA ILE A 27 9.31 15.83 -9.35
C ILE A 27 8.02 15.57 -10.15
N ALA A 28 7.88 16.15 -11.35
CA ALA A 28 6.73 15.90 -12.22
C ALA A 28 6.67 14.43 -12.69
N LEU A 29 7.81 13.86 -13.11
CA LEU A 29 7.91 12.46 -13.52
C LEU A 29 7.56 11.50 -12.38
N THR A 30 8.05 11.77 -11.15
CA THR A 30 7.77 10.94 -9.97
C THR A 30 6.30 11.02 -9.53
N ARG A 31 5.59 12.12 -9.78
CA ARG A 31 4.13 12.20 -9.62
C ARG A 31 3.42 11.24 -10.56
N ARG A 32 3.80 11.22 -11.85
CA ARG A 32 3.22 10.32 -12.86
C ARG A 32 3.52 8.85 -12.55
N LEU A 33 4.73 8.53 -12.10
CA LEU A 33 5.15 7.19 -11.74
C LEU A 33 4.65 6.71 -10.36
N ARG A 34 3.95 7.58 -9.60
CA ARG A 34 3.52 7.29 -8.23
C ARG A 34 4.68 6.82 -7.34
N MET A 35 5.74 7.63 -7.30
CA MET A 35 6.90 7.44 -6.41
C MET A 35 6.89 8.51 -5.31
N PRO A 36 6.00 8.40 -4.30
CA PRO A 36 5.80 9.44 -3.31
C PRO A 36 6.97 9.59 -2.32
N TYR A 37 7.70 8.50 -2.02
CA TYR A 37 8.78 8.52 -1.03
C TYR A 37 10.06 9.05 -1.67
N LEU A 38 10.36 8.60 -2.89
CA LEU A 38 11.45 9.15 -3.70
C LEU A 38 11.31 10.66 -3.84
N ARG A 39 10.10 11.14 -4.15
CA ARG A 39 9.84 12.57 -4.33
C ARG A 39 10.16 13.38 -3.07
N LYS A 40 9.83 12.86 -1.88
CA LYS A 40 10.16 13.51 -0.61
C LYS A 40 11.68 13.57 -0.42
N ALA A 41 12.35 12.42 -0.57
CA ALA A 41 13.80 12.33 -0.42
C ALA A 41 14.57 13.18 -1.44
N ALA A 42 14.05 13.30 -2.68
CA ALA A 42 14.70 14.05 -3.75
C ALA A 42 14.87 15.54 -3.42
N LEU A 43 13.98 16.14 -2.63
CA LEU A 43 14.09 17.55 -2.21
C LEU A 43 15.32 17.80 -1.32
N ASP A 44 15.74 16.81 -0.54
CA ASP A 44 16.87 16.92 0.38
C ASP A 44 18.17 16.34 -0.20
N VAL A 45 18.07 15.20 -0.87
CA VAL A 45 19.21 14.44 -1.40
C VAL A 45 19.82 15.12 -2.62
N VAL A 46 19.02 15.64 -3.55
CA VAL A 46 19.55 16.21 -4.81
C VAL A 46 20.41 17.47 -4.57
N PRO A 47 20.00 18.45 -3.73
CA PRO A 47 20.85 19.59 -3.41
C PRO A 47 22.15 19.17 -2.72
N THR A 48 22.07 18.25 -1.77
CA THR A 48 23.21 17.74 -1.01
C THR A 48 24.21 17.02 -1.90
N ALA A 49 23.72 16.08 -2.72
CA ALA A 49 24.51 15.33 -3.68
C ALA A 49 25.21 16.26 -4.67
N ARG A 50 24.54 17.31 -5.11
CA ARG A 50 25.15 18.30 -6.00
C ARG A 50 26.25 19.10 -5.32
N ALA A 51 26.01 19.59 -4.09
CA ALA A 51 27.00 20.35 -3.32
C ALA A 51 28.26 19.53 -3.07
N GLN A 52 28.09 18.23 -2.83
CA GLN A 52 29.17 17.28 -2.57
C GLN A 52 29.65 16.53 -3.82
N ARG A 53 29.10 16.84 -5.00
CA ARG A 53 29.41 16.22 -6.30
C ARG A 53 29.42 14.69 -6.27
N TRP A 54 28.37 14.11 -5.68
CA TRP A 54 28.19 12.68 -5.64
C TRP A 54 28.09 12.09 -7.06
N ASP A 55 28.49 10.83 -7.17
CA ASP A 55 28.25 10.07 -8.39
C ASP A 55 26.73 9.97 -8.67
N PRO A 56 26.27 10.21 -9.92
CA PRO A 56 24.85 10.14 -10.23
C PRO A 56 24.20 8.77 -9.95
N ALA A 57 24.94 7.66 -10.09
CA ALA A 57 24.40 6.35 -9.77
C ALA A 57 24.20 6.18 -8.26
N GLU A 58 25.06 6.80 -7.44
CA GLU A 58 24.90 6.83 -5.99
C GLU A 58 23.63 7.59 -5.57
N VAL A 59 23.34 8.73 -6.23
CA VAL A 59 22.08 9.48 -6.01
C VAL A 59 20.86 8.61 -6.34
N LEU A 60 20.88 7.93 -7.49
CA LEU A 60 19.79 7.04 -7.89
C LEU A 60 19.63 5.87 -6.92
N ARG A 61 20.73 5.28 -6.45
CA ARG A 61 20.73 4.18 -5.49
C ARG A 61 20.03 4.58 -4.19
N VAL A 62 20.39 5.74 -3.63
CA VAL A 62 19.78 6.25 -2.40
C VAL A 62 18.29 6.55 -2.61
N LEU A 63 17.95 7.27 -3.69
CA LEU A 63 16.55 7.64 -3.99
C LEU A 63 15.63 6.43 -4.21
N LEU A 64 16.12 5.39 -4.88
CA LEU A 64 15.36 4.15 -5.10
C LEU A 64 15.26 3.33 -3.82
N ALA A 65 16.30 3.30 -2.98
CA ALA A 65 16.25 2.63 -1.68
C ALA A 65 15.18 3.23 -0.75
N GLU A 66 15.04 4.55 -0.75
CA GLU A 66 13.98 5.24 -0.01
C GLU A 66 12.58 4.87 -0.52
N GLU A 67 12.40 4.74 -1.84
CA GLU A 67 11.12 4.30 -2.41
C GLU A 67 10.76 2.86 -2.03
N ILE A 68 11.74 1.96 -2.06
CA ILE A 68 11.55 0.56 -1.63
C ILE A 68 11.15 0.53 -0.16
N THR A 69 11.94 1.17 0.70
CA THR A 69 11.70 1.21 2.16
C THR A 69 10.31 1.78 2.48
N GLY A 70 9.93 2.89 1.85
CA GLY A 70 8.62 3.50 2.07
C GLY A 70 7.45 2.60 1.64
N ARG A 71 7.60 1.85 0.54
CA ARG A 71 6.58 0.88 0.08
C ARG A 71 6.49 -0.34 0.98
N ASP A 72 7.62 -0.82 1.49
CA ASP A 72 7.65 -1.94 2.42
C ASP A 72 6.94 -1.56 3.72
N GLU A 73 7.22 -0.38 4.27
CA GLU A 73 6.51 0.12 5.44
C GLU A 73 5.01 0.30 5.20
N ALA A 74 4.60 0.83 4.04
CA ALA A 74 3.20 0.98 3.69
C ALA A 74 2.49 -0.37 3.61
N THR A 75 3.13 -1.35 2.99
CA THR A 75 2.64 -2.73 2.88
C THR A 75 2.49 -3.36 4.26
N LEU A 76 3.49 -3.21 5.13
CA LEU A 76 3.46 -3.69 6.51
C LEU A 76 2.35 -3.03 7.32
N ARG A 77 2.15 -1.71 7.20
CA ARG A 77 1.03 -0.99 7.85
C ARG A 77 -0.32 -1.54 7.41
N ILE A 78 -0.52 -1.78 6.11
CA ILE A 78 -1.78 -2.35 5.59
C ILE A 78 -1.99 -3.77 6.12
N ARG A 79 -0.94 -4.60 6.19
CA ARG A 79 -1.03 -5.96 6.75
C ARG A 79 -1.43 -5.92 8.23
N ARG A 80 -0.73 -5.15 9.05
CA ARG A 80 -1.06 -4.98 10.48
C ARG A 80 -2.47 -4.42 10.70
N ALA A 81 -2.94 -3.52 9.84
CA ALA A 81 -4.31 -3.00 9.93
C ALA A 81 -5.39 -4.03 9.58
N ARG A 82 -5.06 -5.05 8.77
CA ARG A 82 -5.96 -6.16 8.43
C ARG A 82 -5.91 -7.29 9.46
N GLU A 83 -4.80 -7.43 10.15
CA GLU A 83 -4.64 -8.30 11.31
C GLU A 83 -5.43 -7.69 12.48
N LEU A 84 -6.71 -8.03 12.58
CA LEU A 84 -7.58 -7.57 13.68
C LEU A 84 -6.92 -7.86 15.04
N PRO A 85 -6.83 -6.88 15.96
CA PRO A 85 -6.55 -7.16 17.35
C PRO A 85 -7.81 -7.78 17.97
N GLY A 86 -7.89 -9.11 17.92
CA GLY A 86 -8.94 -9.88 18.57
C GLY A 86 -9.70 -10.79 17.59
N GLY A 87 -9.16 -11.99 17.37
CA GLY A 87 -9.94 -13.15 16.93
C GLY A 87 -10.90 -13.64 18.02
N GLN A 88 -11.64 -12.73 18.66
CA GLN A 88 -12.82 -13.10 19.43
C GLN A 88 -13.95 -13.26 18.43
N ASP A 89 -13.99 -14.46 17.87
CA ASP A 89 -15.16 -15.02 17.22
C ASP A 89 -16.37 -14.64 18.08
N LEU A 90 -17.32 -13.87 17.53
CA LEU A 90 -18.58 -13.55 18.22
C LEU A 90 -19.35 -14.82 18.62
N ARG A 91 -18.92 -16.01 18.16
CA ARG A 91 -19.34 -17.32 18.66
C ARG A 91 -18.80 -17.73 20.03
N ARG A 92 -17.74 -17.10 20.54
CA ARG A 92 -17.12 -17.42 21.85
C ARG A 92 -17.76 -16.66 23.02
N LEU A 93 -18.34 -15.49 22.77
CA LEU A 93 -19.21 -14.83 23.74
C LEU A 93 -20.58 -15.48 23.61
N GLY A 94 -20.83 -16.53 24.40
CA GLY A 94 -22.06 -17.34 24.40
C GLY A 94 -23.33 -16.51 24.62
N ARG A 95 -23.76 -15.78 23.59
CA ARG A 95 -25.10 -15.24 23.49
C ARG A 95 -25.93 -16.30 22.79
N GLU A 96 -26.38 -17.25 23.61
CA GLU A 96 -27.49 -18.16 23.31
C GLU A 96 -28.48 -17.48 22.35
N PRO A 97 -28.75 -18.05 21.16
CA PRO A 97 -29.92 -17.65 20.42
C PRO A 97 -31.08 -18.15 21.28
N LEU A 98 -31.71 -17.22 21.99
CA LEU A 98 -32.98 -17.40 22.67
C LEU A 98 -34.06 -17.72 21.61
N LEU A 99 -33.99 -18.92 21.05
CA LEU A 99 -35.12 -19.64 20.50
C LEU A 99 -35.96 -20.01 21.71
N HIS A 100 -36.68 -19.02 22.25
CA HIS A 100 -37.78 -19.30 23.15
C HIS A 100 -38.77 -20.14 22.36
N SER A 101 -38.73 -21.44 22.62
CA SER A 101 -39.83 -22.36 22.57
C SER A 101 -41.09 -21.61 22.98
N ARG A 102 -41.90 -21.22 22.00
CA ARG A 102 -43.26 -20.80 22.27
C ARG A 102 -43.93 -22.02 22.88
N THR A 103 -44.00 -22.02 24.20
CA THR A 103 -44.86 -22.87 24.99
C THR A 103 -46.26 -22.80 24.37
N HIS A 104 -46.69 -23.88 23.72
CA HIS A 104 -48.12 -24.11 23.54
C HIS A 104 -48.62 -24.67 24.86
N PRO A 105 -49.43 -23.93 25.64
CA PRO A 105 -50.10 -24.52 26.78
C PRO A 105 -51.20 -25.47 26.29
N THR A 106 -51.18 -26.68 26.83
CA THR A 106 -52.33 -27.55 27.18
C THR A 106 -53.53 -27.62 26.22
N SER A 107 -53.77 -28.85 25.77
CA SER A 107 -54.91 -29.38 25.01
C SER A 107 -56.31 -28.86 25.40
N PRO A 108 -57.23 -28.73 24.41
CA PRO A 108 -58.62 -29.09 24.59
C PRO A 108 -58.88 -30.45 23.95
N THR A 109 -59.21 -31.42 24.79
CA THR A 109 -59.79 -32.71 24.41
C THR A 109 -61.10 -32.50 23.65
N TRP A 110 -61.15 -32.86 22.37
CA TRP A 110 -62.42 -33.08 21.67
C TRP A 110 -62.75 -34.57 21.70
N HIS A 111 -63.72 -34.91 22.53
CA HIS A 111 -64.47 -36.17 22.46
C HIS A 111 -65.54 -36.05 21.37
N GLY A 112 -65.69 -37.12 20.56
CA GLY A 112 -66.73 -37.27 19.54
C GLY A 112 -66.28 -36.72 18.17
N VAL A 113 -66.56 -37.31 17.02
CA VAL A 113 -67.69 -38.15 16.61
C VAL A 113 -67.22 -39.02 15.43
N GLY A 114 -67.80 -40.23 15.32
CA GLY A 114 -67.33 -41.33 14.48
C GLY A 114 -67.27 -41.09 12.97
N ARG A 115 -66.47 -41.94 12.32
CA ARG A 115 -66.40 -42.07 10.87
C ARG A 115 -66.84 -43.50 10.50
N PRO A 116 -68.00 -43.69 9.84
CA PRO A 116 -68.41 -45.01 9.37
C PRO A 116 -67.61 -45.45 8.14
N ALA A 117 -67.75 -46.75 7.86
CA ALA A 117 -67.02 -47.66 6.97
C ALA A 117 -66.61 -47.14 5.58
#